data_AF-A0A0S8KJ01-F1
#
_entry.id   AF-A0A0S8KJ01-F1
#
_cell.length_a   1.000
_cell.length_b   1.000
_cell.length_c   1.000
_cell.angle_alpha   90.00
_cell.angle_beta   90.00
_cell.angle_gamma   90.00
#
_symmetry.space_group_name_H-M   'P 1'
#
loop_
_entity.id
_entity.type
_entity.pdbx_description
1 polymer ?
#
loop_
_entity_poly.entity_id
_entity_poly.type
_entity_poly.pdbx_seq_one_letter_code
_entity_poly.pdbx_strand_id
1 'polypeptide(L)'
;MLLGGAIGLEREASDKPAGLRTHMLVAGAAALVVALSDVMVQRFNTELGAQLVRSDPVRVMEAVITGVSFLGAGTIIRRGPERQVEGLTTAASLLLATAVGVCVALSQFLLAAGVTVMALVTLRLVGRVARGIR
;
A
#
# COMPACT_ATOMS: atom_id res chain seq x y z
N MET A 1 5.93 8.18 0.29
CA MET A 1 7.00 7.53 -0.50
C MET A 1 8.09 6.92 0.36
N LEU A 2 8.76 7.65 1.26
CA LEU A 2 9.88 7.11 2.07
C LEU A 2 9.52 5.85 2.87
N LEU A 3 8.39 5.86 3.58
CA LEU A 3 7.93 4.71 4.38
C LEU A 3 7.61 3.48 3.51
N GLY A 4 6.88 3.67 2.40
CA GLY A 4 6.66 2.60 1.42
C GLY A 4 7.98 2.10 0.81
N GLY A 5 8.92 3.01 0.53
CA GLY A 5 10.26 2.67 0.08
C GLY A 5 11.01 1.79 1.07
N ALA A 6 10.90 2.03 2.38
CA ALA A 6 11.52 1.17 3.39
C ALA A 6 11.03 -0.29 3.29
N ILE A 7 9.72 -0.50 3.09
CA ILE A 7 9.15 -1.84 2.84
C ILE A 7 9.70 -2.42 1.54
N GLY A 8 9.72 -1.62 0.47
CA GLY A 8 10.22 -2.05 -0.84
C GLY A 8 11.71 -2.38 -0.86
N LEU A 9 12.55 -1.67 -0.09
CA LEU A 9 13.98 -1.97 0.06
C LEU A 9 14.19 -3.38 0.60
N GLU A 10 13.43 -3.75 1.62
CA GLU A 10 13.55 -5.08 2.22
C GLU A 10 13.02 -6.17 1.27
N ARG A 11 12.03 -5.85 0.44
CA ARG A 11 11.56 -6.74 -0.63
C ARG A 11 12.59 -6.97 -1.72
N GLU A 12 13.20 -5.90 -2.22
CA GLU A 12 14.25 -5.96 -3.23
C GLU A 12 15.51 -6.66 -2.70
N ALA A 13 15.93 -6.35 -1.47
CA ALA A 13 17.06 -7.02 -0.83
C ALA A 13 16.83 -8.52 -0.56
N SER A 14 15.57 -8.95 -0.53
CA SER A 14 15.19 -10.37 -0.35
C SER A 14 14.85 -11.06 -1.67
N ASP A 15 15.15 -10.42 -2.80
CA ASP A 15 14.89 -10.91 -4.16
C ASP A 15 13.42 -11.33 -4.36
N LYS A 16 12.50 -10.56 -3.77
CA LYS A 16 11.06 -10.77 -3.89
C LYS A 16 10.47 -9.90 -5.01
N PRO A 17 9.39 -10.35 -5.68
CA PRO A 17 8.68 -9.53 -6.65
C PRO A 17 8.24 -8.21 -6.03
N ALA A 18 8.14 -7.17 -6.87
CA ALA A 18 7.84 -5.78 -6.50
C ALA A 18 8.81 -5.19 -5.44
N GLY A 19 9.80 -4.45 -5.90
CA GLY A 19 10.89 -3.90 -5.07
C GLY A 19 10.64 -2.47 -4.57
N LEU A 20 11.73 -1.73 -4.37
CA LEU A 20 11.76 -0.36 -3.86
C LEU A 20 10.84 0.56 -4.67
N ARG A 21 11.06 0.62 -5.99
CA ARG A 21 10.37 1.57 -6.88
C ARG A 21 8.85 1.35 -6.83
N THR A 22 8.42 0.09 -6.86
CA THR A 22 7.00 -0.26 -6.84
C THR A 22 6.33 0.19 -5.55
N HIS A 23 6.92 -0.11 -4.39
CA HIS A 23 6.32 0.26 -3.11
C HIS A 23 6.34 1.79 -2.88
N MET A 24 7.38 2.49 -3.35
CA MET A 24 7.43 3.96 -3.31
C MET A 24 6.30 4.57 -4.14
N LEU A 25 6.10 4.09 -5.37
CA LEU A 25 5.06 4.60 -6.27
C LEU A 25 3.66 4.29 -5.74
N VAL A 26 3.41 3.07 -5.25
CA VAL A 26 2.11 2.68 -4.69
C VAL A 26 1.75 3.52 -3.46
N ALA A 27 2.67 3.68 -2.50
CA ALA A 27 2.43 4.51 -1.32
C ALA A 27 2.28 6.01 -1.69
N GLY A 28 3.02 6.49 -2.68
CA GLY A 28 2.92 7.86 -3.17
C GLY A 28 1.59 8.12 -3.88
N ALA A 29 1.17 7.24 -4.77
CA ALA A 29 -0.09 7.32 -5.49
C ALA A 29 -1.29 7.30 -4.54
N ALA A 30 -1.30 6.38 -3.56
CA ALA A 30 -2.34 6.33 -2.54
C ALA A 30 -2.44 7.65 -1.74
N ALA A 31 -1.29 8.19 -1.31
CA ALA A 31 -1.27 9.46 -0.60
C ALA A 31 -1.79 10.61 -1.47
N LEU A 32 -1.36 10.67 -2.73
CA LEU A 32 -1.77 11.71 -3.67
C LEU A 32 -3.27 11.65 -3.97
N VAL A 33 -3.83 10.48 -4.25
CA VAL A 33 -5.27 10.32 -4.56
C VAL A 33 -6.13 10.75 -3.37
N VAL A 34 -5.76 10.35 -2.15
CA VAL A 34 -6.50 10.77 -0.94
C VAL A 34 -6.37 12.28 -0.71
N ALA A 35 -5.17 12.86 -0.84
CA ALA A 35 -4.98 14.30 -0.69
C ALA A 35 -5.74 15.12 -1.74
N LEU A 36 -5.75 14.66 -3.00
CA LEU A 36 -6.52 15.30 -4.07
C LEU A 36 -8.03 15.24 -3.83
N SER A 37 -8.53 14.19 -3.18
CA SER A 37 -9.96 14.09 -2.87
C SER A 37 -10.45 15.22 -1.96
N ASP A 38 -9.65 15.62 -0.97
CA ASP A 38 -9.98 16.76 -0.10
C ASP A 38 -9.96 18.09 -0.87
N VAL A 39 -8.93 18.29 -1.70
CA VAL A 39 -8.81 19.49 -2.56
C VAL A 39 -10.00 19.63 -3.50
N MET A 40 -10.44 18.52 -4.14
CA MET A 40 -11.59 18.53 -5.03
C MET A 40 -12.86 18.97 -4.29
N VAL A 41 -13.11 18.41 -3.10
CA VAL A 41 -14.30 18.72 -2.31
C VAL A 41 -14.34 20.19 -1.93
N GLN A 42 -13.22 20.74 -1.51
CA GLN A 42 -13.11 22.16 -1.15
C GLN A 42 -13.37 23.08 -2.36
N ARG A 43 -12.81 22.75 -3.54
CA ARG A 43 -13.03 23.52 -4.78
C ARG A 43 -14.49 23.51 -5.20
N PHE A 44 -15.10 22.33 -5.31
CA PHE A 44 -16.48 22.19 -5.77
C PHE A 44 -17.51 22.81 -4.82
N ASN A 45 -17.29 22.72 -3.51
CA ASN A 45 -18.15 23.39 -2.52
C ASN A 45 -18.08 24.92 -2.62
N THR A 46 -16.95 25.46 -3.05
CA THR A 46 -16.75 26.92 -3.20
C THR A 46 -17.35 27.44 -4.51
N GLU A 47 -17.26 26.68 -5.60
CA GLU A 47 -17.64 27.14 -6.95
C GLU A 47 -19.11 26.91 -7.30
N LEU A 48 -19.75 25.83 -6.82
CA LEU A 48 -21.10 25.43 -7.24
C LEU A 48 -22.24 25.74 -6.25
N GLY A 49 -21.93 26.39 -5.13
CA GLY A 49 -22.90 26.56 -4.05
C GLY A 49 -23.06 25.27 -3.25
N ALA A 50 -23.04 25.39 -1.93
CA ALA A 50 -22.91 24.27 -1.01
C ALA A 50 -23.94 23.15 -1.25
N GLN A 51 -23.46 21.90 -1.13
CA GLN A 51 -24.19 20.62 -1.03
C GLN A 51 -24.36 19.74 -2.30
N LEU A 52 -23.94 20.17 -3.50
CA LEU A 52 -24.01 19.29 -4.68
C LEU A 52 -22.98 18.13 -4.64
N VAL A 53 -21.81 18.34 -4.04
CA VAL A 53 -20.74 17.34 -3.97
C VAL A 53 -20.61 16.81 -2.55
N ARG A 54 -21.30 15.70 -2.27
CA ARG A 54 -21.10 14.95 -1.03
C ARG A 54 -19.83 14.11 -1.16
N SER A 55 -18.76 14.54 -0.50
CA SER A 55 -17.56 13.72 -0.36
C SER A 55 -17.90 12.44 0.41
N ASP A 56 -17.54 11.30 -0.15
CA ASP A 56 -17.57 10.02 0.55
C ASP A 56 -16.12 9.51 0.66
N PRO A 57 -15.41 9.84 1.75
CA PRO A 57 -14.03 9.43 1.96
C PRO A 57 -13.86 7.91 1.94
N VAL A 58 -14.90 7.16 2.35
CA VAL A 58 -14.88 5.69 2.35
C VAL A 58 -14.81 5.17 0.91
N ARG A 59 -15.57 5.76 -0.02
CA ARG A 59 -15.50 5.39 -1.45
C ARG A 59 -14.13 5.66 -2.07
N VAL A 60 -13.48 6.76 -1.70
CA VAL A 60 -12.11 7.06 -2.18
C VAL A 60 -11.14 5.99 -1.67
N MET A 61 -11.25 5.61 -0.40
CA MET A 61 -10.44 4.53 0.18
C MET A 61 -10.72 3.19 -0.50
N GLU A 62 -11.98 2.84 -0.75
CA GLU A 62 -12.38 1.63 -1.49
C GLU A 62 -11.78 1.60 -2.90
N ALA A 63 -11.83 2.73 -3.63
CA ALA A 63 -11.27 2.83 -4.98
C ALA A 63 -9.75 2.64 -4.98
N VAL A 64 -9.03 3.25 -4.02
CA VAL A 64 -7.58 3.10 -3.87
C VAL A 64 -7.19 1.65 -3.53
N ILE A 65 -7.89 1.01 -2.59
CA ILE A 65 -7.67 -0.39 -2.22
C ILE A 65 -7.96 -1.33 -3.41
N THR A 66 -9.05 -1.08 -4.12
CA THR A 66 -9.44 -1.86 -5.31
C THR A 66 -8.40 -1.73 -6.41
N GLY A 67 -7.91 -0.52 -6.68
CA GLY A 67 -6.88 -0.28 -7.70
C GLY A 67 -5.59 -1.04 -7.41
N VAL A 68 -5.13 -1.07 -6.15
CA VAL A 68 -3.91 -1.78 -5.77
C VAL A 68 -4.09 -3.29 -5.75
N SER A 69 -5.31 -3.79 -5.50
CA SER A 69 -5.60 -5.22 -5.49
C SER A 69 -5.27 -5.90 -6.82
N PHE A 70 -5.37 -5.18 -7.94
CA PHE A 70 -4.93 -5.69 -9.25
C PHE A 70 -3.40 -5.92 -9.32
N LEU A 71 -2.60 -4.99 -8.80
CA LEU A 71 -1.15 -5.16 -8.70
C LEU A 71 -0.80 -6.34 -7.79
N GLY A 72 -1.50 -6.47 -6.66
CA GLY A 72 -1.36 -7.59 -5.75
C GLY A 72 -1.63 -8.93 -6.45
N ALA A 73 -2.77 -9.05 -7.12
CA ALA A 73 -3.12 -10.24 -7.90
C ALA A 73 -2.07 -10.56 -8.98
N GLY A 74 -1.57 -9.53 -9.69
CA GLY A 74 -0.52 -9.69 -10.71
C GLY A 74 0.83 -10.19 -10.17
N THR A 75 1.08 -10.07 -8.86
CA THR A 75 2.27 -10.62 -8.22
C THR A 75 2.12 -12.07 -7.77
N ILE A 76 0.90 -12.61 -7.75
CA ILE A 76 0.60 -13.97 -7.30
C ILE A 76 0.70 -14.93 -8.48
N ILE A 77 1.67 -15.84 -8.45
CA ILE A 77 1.98 -16.75 -9.55
C ILE A 77 2.01 -18.19 -9.02
N ARG A 78 1.52 -19.15 -9.81
CA ARG A 78 1.69 -20.58 -9.55
C ARG A 78 2.89 -21.09 -10.34
N ARG A 79 3.86 -21.72 -9.67
CA ARG A 79 5.03 -22.31 -10.32
C ARG A 79 5.05 -23.83 -10.15
N GLY A 80 5.46 -24.52 -11.21
CA GLY A 80 5.78 -25.95 -11.21
C GLY A 80 4.59 -26.93 -11.16
N PRO A 81 4.87 -28.26 -11.21
CA PRO A 81 3.86 -29.33 -11.19
C PRO A 81 3.08 -29.40 -9.86
N GLU A 82 3.71 -28.98 -8.76
CA GLU A 82 3.17 -29.06 -7.39
C GLU A 82 2.19 -27.93 -7.02
N ARG A 83 1.85 -27.03 -7.97
CA ARG A 83 0.89 -25.92 -7.75
C ARG A 83 1.26 -24.97 -6.59
N GLN A 84 2.53 -24.83 -6.26
CA GLN A 84 2.95 -23.93 -5.19
C GLN A 84 2.67 -22.46 -5.57
N VAL A 85 1.98 -21.73 -4.69
CA VAL A 85 1.60 -20.33 -4.89
C VAL A 85 2.68 -19.42 -4.31
N GLU A 86 3.25 -18.56 -5.15
CA GLU A 86 4.23 -17.54 -4.76
C GLU A 86 3.63 -16.14 -4.84
N GLY A 87 4.27 -15.16 -4.17
CA GLY A 87 3.91 -13.75 -4.29
C GLY A 87 2.80 -13.25 -3.35
N LEU A 88 2.16 -14.13 -2.56
CA LEU A 88 1.14 -13.74 -1.56
C LEU A 88 1.64 -12.65 -0.59
N THR A 89 2.87 -12.79 -0.07
CA THR A 89 3.46 -11.80 0.84
C THR A 89 3.77 -10.48 0.13
N THR A 90 4.15 -10.53 -1.16
CA THR A 90 4.34 -9.32 -1.96
C THR A 90 3.03 -8.59 -2.17
N ALA A 91 1.95 -9.31 -2.51
CA ALA A 91 0.63 -8.72 -2.65
C ALA A 91 0.19 -8.04 -1.35
N ALA A 92 0.39 -8.70 -0.21
CA ALA A 92 0.11 -8.13 1.11
C ALA A 92 0.97 -6.89 1.41
N SER A 93 2.25 -6.89 1.06
CA SER A 93 3.13 -5.73 1.32
C SER A 93 2.79 -4.52 0.45
N LEU A 94 2.32 -4.73 -0.79
CA LEU A 94 1.81 -3.66 -1.65
C LEU A 94 0.53 -3.04 -1.09
N LEU A 95 -0.41 -3.87 -0.62
CA LEU A 95 -1.61 -3.40 0.04
C LEU A 95 -1.28 -2.61 1.31
N LEU A 96 -0.31 -3.07 2.10
CA LEU A 96 0.12 -2.36 3.30
C LEU A 96 0.83 -1.04 2.98
N ALA A 97 1.65 -0.98 1.92
CA ALA A 97 2.26 0.27 1.45
C ALA A 97 1.22 1.30 1.00
N THR A 98 0.10 0.83 0.44
CA THR A 98 -1.06 1.67 0.12
C THR A 98 -1.66 2.28 1.37
N ALA A 99 -1.95 1.45 2.38
CA ALA A 99 -2.46 1.91 3.67
C ALA A 99 -1.52 2.93 4.34
N VAL A 100 -0.20 2.71 4.27
CA VAL A 100 0.82 3.68 4.73
C VAL A 100 0.67 5.01 4.02
N GLY A 101 0.49 5.01 2.69
CA GLY A 101 0.24 6.22 1.90
C GLY A 101 -1.02 6.96 2.35
N VAL A 102 -2.12 6.23 2.56
CA VAL A 102 -3.38 6.79 3.07
C VAL A 102 -3.19 7.42 4.45
N CYS A 103 -2.52 6.74 5.38
CA CYS A 103 -2.22 7.31 6.70
C CYS A 103 -1.44 8.63 6.61
N VAL A 104 -0.44 8.70 5.71
CA VAL A 104 0.34 9.92 5.48
C VAL A 104 -0.54 11.06 4.94
N ALA A 105 -1.44 10.78 3.98
CA ALA A 105 -2.36 11.80 3.45
C ALA A 105 -3.32 12.34 4.52
N LEU A 106 -3.74 11.49 5.46
CA LEU A 106 -4.61 11.85 6.58
C LEU A 106 -3.84 12.41 7.80
N SER A 107 -2.57 12.77 7.62
CA SER A 107 -1.67 13.27 8.69
C SER A 107 -1.50 12.33 9.89
N GLN A 108 -1.80 11.04 9.72
CA GLN A 108 -1.65 9.99 10.74
C GLN A 108 -0.22 9.41 10.73
N PHE A 109 0.78 10.25 10.99
CA PHE A 109 2.19 9.88 10.86
C PHE A 109 2.63 8.78 11.84
N LEU A 110 2.09 8.78 13.07
CA LEU A 110 2.41 7.76 14.07
C LEU A 110 1.92 6.38 13.63
N LEU A 111 0.71 6.29 13.08
CA LEU A 111 0.17 5.04 12.53
C LEU A 111 0.95 4.61 11.28
N ALA A 112 1.26 5.54 10.39
CA ALA A 112 2.05 5.25 9.20
C ALA A 112 3.43 4.68 9.55
N ALA A 113 4.13 5.31 10.50
CA ALA A 113 5.43 4.84 10.98
C ALA A 113 5.31 3.51 11.72
N GLY A 114 4.35 3.38 12.65
CA GLY A 114 4.13 2.17 13.43
C GLY A 114 3.83 0.95 12.56
N VAL A 115 2.90 1.07 11.60
CA VAL A 115 2.57 -0.04 10.70
C VAL A 115 3.73 -0.39 9.75
N THR A 116 4.53 0.60 9.34
CA THR A 116 5.74 0.37 8.53
C THR A 116 6.78 -0.43 9.33
N VAL A 117 6.99 -0.09 10.61
CA VAL A 117 7.89 -0.84 11.50
C VAL A 117 7.38 -2.26 11.71
N MET A 118 6.08 -2.44 11.98
CA MET A 118 5.48 -3.77 12.11
C MET A 118 5.62 -4.60 10.83
N ALA A 119 5.47 -3.97 9.66
CA ALA A 119 5.70 -4.61 8.36
C ALA A 119 7.14 -5.13 8.27
N LEU A 120 8.12 -4.28 8.52
CA LEU A 120 9.54 -4.64 8.44
C LEU A 120 9.92 -5.73 9.44
N VAL A 121 9.37 -5.67 10.66
CA VAL A 121 9.53 -6.71 11.68
C VAL A 121 8.97 -8.03 11.17
N THR A 122 7.74 -8.04 10.64
CA THR A 122 7.10 -9.24 10.12
C THR A 122 7.91 -9.84 8.97
N LEU A 123 8.31 -9.00 8.03
CA LEU A 123 9.02 -9.44 6.84
C LEU A 123 10.45 -9.95 7.16
N ARG A 124 11.17 -9.30 8.07
CA ARG A 124 12.55 -9.70 8.44
C ARG A 124 12.62 -10.77 9.51
N LEU A 125 11.93 -10.61 10.64
CA LEU A 125 12.07 -11.50 11.80
C LEU A 125 11.27 -12.79 11.57
N VAL A 126 9.98 -12.68 11.25
CA VAL A 126 9.14 -13.86 11.00
C VAL A 126 9.62 -14.60 9.75
N GLY A 127 10.06 -13.87 8.72
CA GLY A 127 10.68 -14.45 7.53
C GLY A 127 12.00 -15.21 7.78
N ARG A 128 12.76 -14.85 8.83
CA ARG A 128 13.94 -15.65 9.25
C ARG A 128 13.52 -16.89 10.02
N VAL A 129 12.60 -16.74 10.98
CA VAL A 129 12.08 -17.88 11.77
C VAL A 129 11.47 -18.93 10.86
N ALA A 130 10.63 -18.54 9.90
CA ALA A 130 10.00 -19.46 8.96
C ALA A 130 11.00 -20.23 8.09
N ARG A 131 12.18 -19.65 7.80
CA ARG A 131 13.26 -20.34 7.07
C ARG A 131 14.05 -21.31 7.94
N GLY A 132 14.11 -21.10 9.26
CA GLY A 132 14.78 -22.03 10.18
C GLY A 132 13.92 -23.25 10.56
N ILE A 133 12.62 -23.22 10.27
CA ILE A 133 11.68 -24.33 10.53
C ILE A 133 11.56 -25.28 9.31
N ARG A 134 11.95 -24.82 8.11
CA ARG A 134 11.97 -25.61 6.88
C ARG A 134 13.32 -26.28 6.70
#